data_AF-A0A7S1G3V0-F1
#
_entry.id   AF-A0A7S1G3V0-F1
#
_cell.length_a   1.000
_cell.length_b   1.000
_cell.length_c   1.000
_cell.angle_alpha   90.00
_cell.angle_beta   90.00
_cell.angle_gamma   90.00
#
_symmetry.space_group_name_H-M   'P 1'
#
loop_
_entity.id
_entity.type
_entity.pdbx_description
1 polymer ?
#
loop_
_entity_poly.entity_id
_entity_poly.type
_entity_poly.pdbx_seq_one_letter_code
_entity_poly.pdbx_strand_id
1 'polypeptide(L)'
;TKLASSRRAWRRVPASRRMAATTSDDASFVHDKAAIESASRAKPWLSDPNYFRRVRVSALAAVKMLQHAVEGVRVGKDRGGMPLEIMGLMAGHIDTSDERTLIIHDCFPLPVEGTETRVMADDPEVMNYMIKLNDKFLEKTRNERFCGWYHSHPFDVSLHPNWFLSATDVSTQLLWQNMEDRAGNPWLAIVVDPLRSIAKSRPEIGAFRAYPPEYTAPAGSTPDGKILDKSACDERWGACADRYHCLKVEYFMSSLSSSMLSILSRSFLWTTVFASTPMLERENRTGMAERIISLSDKLGAARLDRRSAAGDDSSGVLSKPTDEASDLAVEHLRGQAMQVIKASLFADTGTAAAAGGAGGGAAGSGAGAGDADME
;
A
#
# COMPACT_ATOMS: atom_id res chain seq x y z
N THR A 1 34.36 16.58 44.67
CA THR A 1 33.28 17.60 44.84
C THR A 1 33.31 18.66 43.75
N LYS A 2 33.16 18.28 42.47
CA LYS A 2 32.83 19.18 41.36
C LYS A 2 32.05 18.40 40.30
N LEU A 3 30.74 18.27 40.49
CA LEU A 3 29.82 17.70 39.49
C LEU A 3 28.43 18.29 39.71
N ALA A 4 28.25 19.57 39.38
CA ALA A 4 26.93 20.20 39.30
C ALA A 4 27.01 21.53 38.54
N SER A 5 26.78 21.51 37.23
CA SER A 5 26.04 22.57 36.51
C SER A 5 26.00 22.29 35.00
N SER A 6 25.07 21.43 34.60
CA SER A 6 24.52 21.49 33.24
C SER A 6 23.07 21.01 33.28
N ARG A 7 22.23 21.78 33.99
CA ARG A 7 20.79 21.74 33.74
C ARG A 7 20.51 22.82 32.70
N ARG A 8 20.68 22.48 31.42
CA ARG A 8 20.17 23.31 30.33
C ARG A 8 18.65 23.36 30.49
N ALA A 9 18.18 24.57 30.77
CA ALA A 9 16.78 24.91 30.85
C ALA A 9 16.09 24.46 29.56
N TRP A 10 15.16 23.52 29.68
CA TRP A 10 14.11 23.29 28.70
C TRP A 10 13.34 24.60 28.60
N ARG A 11 13.65 25.43 27.60
CA ARG A 11 12.87 26.62 27.30
C ARG A 11 11.44 26.15 27.04
N ARG A 12 10.53 26.49 27.96
CA ARG A 12 9.09 26.38 27.77
C ARG A 12 8.75 27.09 26.47
N VAL A 13 8.34 26.32 25.46
CA VAL A 13 7.67 26.86 24.27
C VAL A 13 6.39 27.56 24.76
N PRO A 14 6.09 28.80 24.36
CA PRO A 14 4.93 29.51 24.87
C PRO A 14 3.65 28.76 24.50
N ALA A 15 2.87 28.35 25.50
CA ALA A 15 1.52 27.84 25.33
C ALA A 15 0.57 28.99 24.99
N SER A 16 0.66 29.50 23.76
CA SER A 16 -0.35 30.42 23.21
C SER A 16 -0.47 30.21 21.70
N ARG A 17 -0.82 29.00 21.30
CA ARG A 17 -1.43 28.76 19.99
C ARG A 17 -2.87 28.34 20.24
N ARG A 18 -3.72 29.36 20.24
CA ARG A 18 -5.16 29.37 19.92
C ARG A 18 -5.61 27.99 19.42
N MET A 19 -6.56 27.33 20.10
CA MET A 19 -7.13 26.05 19.65
C MET A 19 -7.41 26.16 18.16
N ALA A 20 -6.64 25.41 17.36
CA ALA A 20 -6.84 25.40 15.93
C ALA A 20 -8.27 24.95 15.70
N ALA A 21 -9.01 25.68 14.86
CA ALA A 21 -10.28 25.21 14.34
C ALA A 21 -10.08 23.75 13.89
N THR A 22 -11.00 22.86 14.30
CA THR A 22 -11.04 21.47 13.84
C THR A 22 -10.83 21.48 12.33
N THR A 23 -9.70 20.92 11.89
CA THR A 23 -9.42 20.80 10.47
C THR A 23 -10.48 19.90 9.84
N SER A 24 -10.75 20.04 8.54
CA SER A 24 -11.70 19.17 7.80
C SER A 24 -11.43 17.68 8.00
N ASP A 25 -10.18 17.32 8.33
CA ASP A 25 -9.74 15.94 8.53
C ASP A 25 -10.04 15.42 9.94
N ASP A 26 -10.09 16.31 10.95
CA ASP A 26 -10.50 15.93 12.31
C ASP A 26 -12.02 15.70 12.38
N ALA A 27 -12.79 16.39 11.54
CA ALA A 27 -14.23 16.20 11.42
C ALA A 27 -14.59 14.75 11.01
N SER A 28 -13.73 14.08 10.24
CA SER A 28 -13.94 12.69 9.84
C SER A 28 -13.91 11.69 11.00
N PHE A 29 -13.31 12.06 12.14
CA PHE A 29 -13.29 11.24 13.35
C PHE A 29 -14.48 11.52 14.28
N VAL A 30 -15.32 12.51 13.97
CA VAL A 30 -16.51 12.82 14.77
C VAL A 30 -17.59 11.78 14.46
N HIS A 31 -17.99 11.04 15.49
CA HIS A 31 -18.99 9.98 15.36
C HIS A 31 -20.37 10.47 15.82
N ASP A 32 -21.17 10.99 14.89
CA ASP A 32 -22.56 11.35 15.15
C ASP A 32 -23.46 10.12 14.96
N LYS A 33 -23.75 9.44 16.09
CA LYS A 33 -24.57 8.22 16.12
C LYS A 33 -25.95 8.42 15.50
N ALA A 34 -26.60 9.54 15.79
CA ALA A 34 -27.98 9.76 15.35
C ALA A 34 -28.06 9.95 13.84
N ALA A 35 -27.12 10.72 13.26
CA ALA A 35 -27.03 10.91 11.82
C ALA A 35 -26.68 9.61 11.09
N ILE A 36 -25.70 8.84 11.60
CA ILE A 36 -25.28 7.56 11.02
C ILE A 36 -26.44 6.54 11.07
N GLU A 37 -27.16 6.43 12.19
CA GLU A 37 -28.33 5.56 12.33
C GLU A 37 -29.50 6.00 11.44
N SER A 38 -29.65 7.31 11.19
CA SER A 38 -30.63 7.82 10.23
C SER A 38 -30.31 7.39 8.80
N ALA A 39 -29.06 7.59 8.36
CA ALA A 39 -28.59 7.16 7.04
C ALA A 39 -28.66 5.63 6.86
N SER A 40 -28.28 4.89 7.90
CA SER A 40 -28.37 3.42 7.99
C SER A 40 -29.80 2.88 7.88
N ARG A 41 -30.78 3.62 8.41
CA ARG A 41 -32.20 3.28 8.26
C ARG A 41 -32.75 3.65 6.88
N ALA A 42 -32.31 4.77 6.30
CA ALA A 42 -32.77 5.24 4.99
C ALA A 42 -32.29 4.34 3.83
N LYS A 43 -31.10 3.75 3.94
CA LYS A 43 -30.51 2.80 2.96
C LYS A 43 -30.58 3.26 1.50
N PRO A 44 -30.18 4.51 1.16
CA PRO A 44 -30.29 5.04 -0.20
C PRO A 44 -29.50 4.23 -1.26
N TRP A 45 -28.43 3.53 -0.85
CA TRP A 45 -27.62 2.68 -1.73
C TRP A 45 -28.34 1.41 -2.23
N LEU A 46 -29.47 1.02 -1.63
CA LEU A 46 -30.29 -0.06 -2.18
C LEU A 46 -31.04 0.38 -3.45
N SER A 47 -31.29 1.68 -3.61
CA SER A 47 -31.98 2.23 -4.79
C SER A 47 -31.02 2.62 -5.92
N ASP A 48 -29.81 3.09 -5.59
CA ASP A 48 -28.78 3.45 -6.55
C ASP A 48 -27.52 2.59 -6.32
N PRO A 49 -27.21 1.63 -7.21
CA PRO A 49 -25.99 0.82 -7.12
C PRO A 49 -24.69 1.64 -7.16
N ASN A 50 -24.71 2.83 -7.77
CA ASN A 50 -23.57 3.75 -7.87
C ASN A 50 -23.63 4.89 -6.83
N TYR A 51 -24.38 4.69 -5.75
CA TYR A 51 -24.56 5.70 -4.70
C TYR A 51 -23.23 6.15 -4.09
N PHE A 52 -22.43 5.19 -3.65
CA PHE A 52 -21.10 5.43 -3.09
C PHE A 52 -20.06 5.65 -4.18
N ARG A 53 -19.35 6.77 -4.10
CA ARG A 53 -18.35 7.19 -5.08
C ARG A 53 -16.94 7.31 -4.52
N ARG A 54 -16.84 7.47 -3.20
CA ARG A 54 -15.59 7.76 -2.50
C ARG A 54 -15.47 6.90 -1.25
N VAL A 55 -14.23 6.57 -0.92
CA VAL A 55 -13.87 6.00 0.36
C VAL A 55 -12.72 6.81 0.96
N ARG A 56 -12.86 7.19 2.22
CA ARG A 56 -11.82 7.86 3.00
C ARG A 56 -11.21 6.83 3.93
N VAL A 57 -9.94 6.51 3.74
CA VAL A 57 -9.22 5.52 4.52
C VAL A 57 -8.27 6.23 5.47
N SER A 58 -8.35 5.90 6.76
CA SER A 58 -7.43 6.47 7.74
C SER A 58 -5.99 6.03 7.43
N ALA A 59 -5.02 6.91 7.66
CA ALA A 59 -3.61 6.56 7.49
C ALA A 59 -3.22 5.34 8.36
N LEU A 60 -3.85 5.17 9.52
CA LEU A 60 -3.66 4.01 10.39
C LEU A 60 -4.13 2.71 9.72
N ALA A 61 -5.35 2.69 9.19
CA ALA A 61 -5.91 1.53 8.51
C ALA A 61 -5.07 1.18 7.27
N ALA A 62 -4.68 2.18 6.46
CA ALA A 62 -3.85 1.96 5.29
C ALA A 62 -2.50 1.31 5.64
N VAL A 63 -1.81 1.80 6.69
CA VAL A 63 -0.54 1.22 7.15
C VAL A 63 -0.72 -0.20 7.68
N LYS A 64 -1.77 -0.45 8.49
CA LYS A 64 -2.07 -1.79 9.01
C LYS A 64 -2.36 -2.80 7.89
N MET A 65 -3.17 -2.43 6.91
CA MET A 65 -3.48 -3.29 5.75
C MET A 65 -2.21 -3.61 4.96
N LEU A 66 -1.35 -2.61 4.70
CA LEU A 66 -0.09 -2.82 4.00
C LEU A 66 0.87 -3.71 4.79
N GLN A 67 1.02 -3.47 6.09
CA GLN A 67 1.87 -4.31 6.95
C GLN A 67 1.40 -5.76 6.97
N HIS A 68 0.09 -5.98 7.05
CA HIS A 68 -0.48 -7.33 7.01
C HIS A 68 -0.24 -8.00 5.65
N ALA A 69 -0.45 -7.28 4.55
CA ALA A 69 -0.21 -7.80 3.20
C ALA A 69 1.26 -8.16 2.96
N VAL A 70 2.20 -7.32 3.43
CA VAL A 70 3.64 -7.59 3.35
C VAL A 70 4.03 -8.82 4.18
N GLU A 71 3.43 -8.98 5.37
CA GLU A 71 3.67 -10.17 6.18
C GLU A 71 3.16 -11.45 5.50
N GLY A 72 2.00 -11.40 4.84
CA GLY A 72 1.49 -12.52 4.03
C GLY A 72 2.47 -12.94 2.91
N VAL A 73 3.03 -11.96 2.21
CA VAL A 73 4.08 -12.21 1.20
C VAL A 73 5.30 -12.89 1.83
N ARG A 74 5.77 -12.36 2.97
CA ARG A 74 6.97 -12.86 3.65
C ARG A 74 6.78 -14.29 4.12
N VAL A 75 5.65 -14.59 4.78
CA VAL A 75 5.33 -15.93 5.28
C VAL A 75 5.23 -16.93 4.13
N GLY A 76 4.57 -16.57 3.02
CA GLY A 76 4.49 -17.44 1.83
C GLY A 76 5.87 -17.80 1.28
N LYS A 77 6.73 -16.78 1.10
CA LYS A 77 8.10 -16.96 0.60
C LYS A 77 9.00 -17.74 1.57
N ASP A 78 8.90 -17.49 2.87
CA ASP A 78 9.70 -18.18 3.89
C ASP A 78 9.34 -19.67 4.00
N ARG A 79 8.11 -20.05 3.64
CA ARG A 79 7.67 -21.46 3.50
C ARG A 79 8.11 -22.09 2.17
N GLY A 80 8.84 -21.36 1.32
CA GLY A 80 9.25 -21.83 -0.02
C GLY A 80 8.11 -21.90 -1.03
N GLY A 81 6.97 -21.25 -0.74
CA GLY A 81 5.79 -21.20 -1.60
C GLY A 81 5.60 -19.85 -2.27
N MET A 82 4.46 -19.70 -2.95
CA MET A 82 4.01 -18.42 -3.50
C MET A 82 3.62 -17.45 -2.37
N PRO A 83 3.66 -16.13 -2.60
CA PRO A 83 3.12 -15.14 -1.67
C PRO A 83 1.68 -15.50 -1.25
N LEU A 84 1.39 -15.44 0.05
CA LEU A 84 0.07 -15.76 0.57
C LEU A 84 -0.86 -14.55 0.46
N GLU A 85 -2.09 -14.79 0.01
CA GLU A 85 -3.15 -13.81 0.11
C GLU A 85 -3.65 -13.75 1.56
N ILE A 86 -3.82 -12.53 2.07
CA ILE A 86 -4.38 -12.29 3.40
C ILE A 86 -5.75 -11.67 3.29
N MET A 87 -6.50 -11.73 4.39
CA MET A 87 -7.82 -11.13 4.48
C MET A 87 -8.02 -10.49 5.86
N GLY A 88 -8.83 -9.44 5.93
CA GLY A 88 -9.24 -8.83 7.18
C GLY A 88 -10.54 -8.04 7.08
N LEU A 89 -11.03 -7.59 8.24
CA LEU A 89 -12.24 -6.77 8.33
C LEU A 89 -11.91 -5.30 8.56
N MET A 90 -12.78 -4.42 8.10
CA MET A 90 -12.63 -2.97 8.23
C MET A 90 -13.76 -2.38 9.06
N ALA A 91 -13.41 -1.49 9.98
CA ALA A 91 -14.36 -0.78 10.84
C ALA A 91 -14.45 0.69 10.43
N GLY A 92 -15.69 1.19 10.36
CA GLY A 92 -15.97 2.49 9.78
C GLY A 92 -17.45 2.87 9.84
N HIS A 93 -17.80 3.93 9.11
CA HIS A 93 -19.18 4.42 9.00
C HIS A 93 -19.37 5.30 7.74
N ILE A 94 -20.60 5.69 7.48
CA ILE A 94 -20.95 6.66 6.43
C ILE A 94 -20.53 8.06 6.89
N ASP A 95 -19.96 8.86 5.98
CA ASP A 95 -19.62 10.27 6.28
C ASP A 95 -20.93 11.07 6.44
N THR A 96 -21.04 11.81 7.54
CA THR A 96 -22.21 12.66 7.82
C THR A 96 -22.18 13.98 7.06
N SER A 97 -21.01 14.37 6.54
CA SER A 97 -20.84 15.56 5.71
C SER A 97 -21.06 15.29 4.22
N ASP A 98 -20.81 14.06 3.78
CA ASP A 98 -21.08 13.59 2.42
C ASP A 98 -21.57 12.14 2.44
N GLU A 99 -22.88 11.96 2.36
CA GLU A 99 -23.52 10.65 2.46
C GLU A 99 -23.11 9.66 1.36
N ARG A 100 -22.43 10.12 0.29
CA ARG A 100 -21.88 9.28 -0.80
C ARG A 100 -20.45 8.78 -0.53
N THR A 101 -19.92 9.06 0.67
CA THR A 101 -18.56 8.68 1.09
C THR A 101 -18.61 7.73 2.28
N LEU A 102 -17.80 6.67 2.21
CA LEU A 102 -17.57 5.76 3.35
C LEU A 102 -16.25 6.09 4.02
N ILE A 103 -16.22 6.12 5.35
CA ILE A 103 -15.03 6.37 6.16
C ILE A 103 -14.57 5.08 6.80
N ILE A 104 -13.34 4.67 6.53
CA ILE A 104 -12.65 3.55 7.18
C ILE A 104 -11.71 4.10 8.25
N HIS A 105 -11.99 3.79 9.51
CA HIS A 105 -11.20 4.24 10.66
C HIS A 105 -10.09 3.28 11.01
N ASP A 106 -10.38 1.99 10.99
CA ASP A 106 -9.44 0.95 11.41
C ASP A 106 -9.68 -0.36 10.65
N CYS A 107 -8.71 -1.27 10.69
CA CYS A 107 -8.82 -2.60 10.13
C CYS A 107 -8.21 -3.66 11.06
N PHE A 108 -8.73 -4.87 10.95
CA PHE A 108 -8.34 -6.00 11.78
C PHE A 108 -8.00 -7.21 10.89
N PRO A 109 -6.80 -7.80 11.02
CA PRO A 109 -6.45 -8.99 10.27
C PRO A 109 -7.31 -10.17 10.73
N LEU A 110 -7.77 -11.00 9.80
CA LEU A 110 -8.34 -12.29 10.13
C LEU A 110 -7.25 -13.37 10.03
N PRO A 111 -7.27 -14.41 10.88
CA PRO A 111 -6.33 -15.52 10.82
C PRO A 111 -6.69 -16.49 9.66
N VAL A 112 -6.82 -15.96 8.45
CA VAL A 112 -7.12 -16.74 7.25
C VAL A 112 -5.91 -16.70 6.33
N GLU A 113 -5.43 -17.87 5.94
CA GLU A 113 -4.51 -18.02 4.82
C GLU A 113 -5.37 -18.16 3.56
N GLY A 114 -5.43 -17.11 2.74
CA GLY A 114 -6.19 -17.09 1.49
C GLY A 114 -5.42 -17.80 0.38
N THR A 115 -6.15 -18.55 -0.44
CA THR A 115 -5.69 -18.93 -1.78
C THR A 115 -6.77 -18.48 -2.76
N GLU A 116 -6.38 -17.99 -3.95
CA GLU A 116 -7.26 -17.43 -5.00
C GLU A 116 -8.49 -18.32 -5.32
N THR A 117 -8.42 -19.61 -5.00
CA THR A 117 -9.46 -20.62 -5.26
C THR A 117 -10.40 -20.90 -4.08
N ARG A 118 -10.08 -20.46 -2.85
CA ARG A 118 -10.89 -20.73 -1.64
C ARG A 118 -10.84 -19.58 -0.66
N VAL A 119 -11.98 -18.91 -0.50
CA VAL A 119 -12.23 -18.02 0.63
C VAL A 119 -12.63 -18.90 1.82
N MET A 120 -11.67 -19.21 2.69
CA MET A 120 -11.92 -19.94 3.95
C MET A 120 -12.46 -18.99 5.04
N ALA A 121 -13.37 -18.07 4.68
CA ALA A 121 -14.03 -17.21 5.67
C ALA A 121 -15.10 -17.96 6.47
N ASP A 122 -15.62 -19.06 5.91
CA ASP A 122 -16.66 -19.90 6.51
C ASP A 122 -16.12 -20.93 7.52
N ASP A 123 -14.80 -20.90 7.81
CA ASP A 123 -14.21 -21.75 8.84
C ASP A 123 -14.79 -21.39 10.22
N PRO A 124 -15.32 -22.36 10.98
CA PRO A 124 -15.82 -22.14 12.34
C PRO A 124 -14.83 -21.42 13.28
N GLU A 125 -13.52 -21.60 13.08
CA GLU A 125 -12.50 -20.90 13.87
C GLU A 125 -12.45 -19.40 13.56
N VAL A 126 -12.53 -19.06 12.27
CA VAL A 126 -12.55 -17.67 11.78
C VAL A 126 -13.86 -16.99 12.19
N MET A 127 -14.99 -17.67 12.04
CA MET A 127 -16.29 -17.20 12.52
C MET A 127 -16.27 -16.92 14.04
N ASN A 128 -15.72 -17.84 14.84
CA ASN A 128 -15.56 -17.62 16.27
C ASN A 128 -14.62 -16.44 16.59
N TYR A 129 -13.57 -16.24 15.78
CA TYR A 129 -12.69 -15.08 15.93
C TYR A 129 -13.44 -13.78 15.62
N MET A 130 -14.22 -13.74 14.53
CA MET A 130 -15.03 -12.58 14.15
C MET A 130 -16.06 -12.22 15.22
N ILE A 131 -16.79 -13.21 15.76
CA ILE A 131 -17.74 -13.01 16.87
C ILE A 131 -17.02 -12.44 18.09
N LYS A 132 -15.89 -13.04 18.49
CA LYS A 132 -15.08 -12.52 19.62
C LYS A 132 -14.59 -11.09 19.37
N LEU A 133 -14.24 -10.75 18.14
CA LEU A 133 -13.78 -9.41 17.78
C LEU A 133 -14.91 -8.39 17.88
N ASN A 134 -16.10 -8.75 17.41
CA ASN A 134 -17.30 -7.91 17.55
C ASN A 134 -17.68 -7.68 19.02
N ASP A 135 -17.86 -8.75 19.79
CA ASP A 135 -18.38 -8.69 21.17
C ASP A 135 -17.40 -8.07 22.18
N LYS A 136 -16.09 -8.33 22.01
CA LYS A 136 -15.08 -7.89 22.99
C LYS A 136 -14.47 -6.54 22.66
N PHE A 137 -14.24 -6.24 21.39
CA PHE A 137 -13.50 -5.05 20.98
C PHE A 137 -14.43 -3.94 20.51
N LEU A 138 -15.31 -4.22 19.55
CA LEU A 138 -16.14 -3.19 18.95
C LEU A 138 -17.19 -2.68 19.94
N GLU A 139 -18.04 -3.55 20.49
CA GLU A 139 -19.18 -3.13 21.32
C GLU A 139 -18.77 -2.44 22.64
N LYS A 140 -17.58 -2.76 23.18
CA LYS A 140 -17.15 -2.27 24.50
C LYS A 140 -16.27 -1.03 24.46
N THR A 141 -15.51 -0.83 23.39
CA THR A 141 -14.49 0.22 23.34
C THR A 141 -14.64 1.19 22.19
N ARG A 142 -15.46 0.84 21.18
CA ARG A 142 -15.56 1.58 19.93
C ARG A 142 -17.02 1.82 19.56
N ASN A 143 -17.26 2.86 18.77
CA ASN A 143 -18.61 3.16 18.27
C ASN A 143 -18.76 2.79 16.79
N GLU A 144 -17.66 2.47 16.10
CA GLU A 144 -17.72 2.03 14.72
C GLU A 144 -18.21 0.58 14.61
N ARG A 145 -18.77 0.24 13.45
CA ARG A 145 -19.16 -1.13 13.08
C ARG A 145 -18.30 -1.60 11.91
N PHE A 146 -18.31 -2.90 11.66
CA PHE A 146 -17.73 -3.40 10.41
C PHE A 146 -18.51 -2.86 9.20
N CYS A 147 -17.78 -2.43 8.19
CA CYS A 147 -18.33 -1.81 6.98
C CYS A 147 -17.65 -2.31 5.70
N GLY A 148 -16.94 -3.43 5.81
CA GLY A 148 -16.22 -4.00 4.69
C GLY A 148 -15.13 -4.96 5.11
N TRP A 149 -14.48 -5.48 4.09
CA TRP A 149 -13.33 -6.36 4.19
C TRP A 149 -12.21 -5.90 3.26
N TYR A 150 -11.00 -6.32 3.57
CA TYR A 150 -9.86 -6.13 2.69
C TYR A 150 -9.13 -7.43 2.46
N HIS A 151 -8.49 -7.56 1.31
CA HIS A 151 -7.57 -8.65 1.01
C HIS A 151 -6.39 -8.17 0.17
N SER A 152 -5.41 -9.04 -0.03
CA SER A 152 -4.21 -8.72 -0.79
C SER A 152 -4.14 -9.53 -2.07
N HIS A 153 -3.69 -8.91 -3.16
CA HIS A 153 -3.31 -9.56 -4.41
C HIS A 153 -1.79 -9.43 -4.60
N PRO A 154 -0.98 -10.36 -4.06
CA PRO A 154 0.46 -10.32 -4.13
C PRO A 154 0.98 -10.91 -5.46
N PHE A 155 0.42 -10.48 -6.57
CA PHE A 155 0.86 -10.88 -7.91
C PHE A 155 2.14 -10.16 -8.33
N ASP A 156 2.79 -10.69 -9.36
CA ASP A 156 3.98 -10.08 -9.93
C ASP A 156 3.73 -8.65 -10.41
N VAL A 157 4.75 -7.81 -10.24
CA VAL A 157 4.68 -6.38 -10.58
C VAL A 157 4.56 -6.23 -12.10
N SER A 158 3.38 -5.85 -12.56
CA SER A 158 3.05 -5.62 -13.97
C SER A 158 2.99 -4.12 -14.30
N LEU A 159 2.56 -3.74 -15.52
CA LEU A 159 2.36 -2.33 -15.89
C LEU A 159 1.24 -1.67 -15.07
N HIS A 160 0.18 -2.43 -14.76
CA HIS A 160 -0.98 -1.95 -14.01
C HIS A 160 -0.99 -2.50 -12.58
N PRO A 161 -1.60 -1.78 -11.63
CA PRO A 161 -1.79 -2.34 -10.30
C PRO A 161 -2.72 -3.55 -10.34
N ASN A 162 -2.41 -4.56 -9.54
CA ASN A 162 -3.20 -5.79 -9.50
C ASN A 162 -4.34 -5.74 -8.45
N TRP A 163 -4.75 -4.54 -8.04
CA TRP A 163 -5.97 -4.36 -7.26
C TRP A 163 -7.17 -4.47 -8.20
N PHE A 164 -7.77 -5.65 -8.31
CA PHE A 164 -9.02 -5.92 -9.03
C PHE A 164 -9.82 -6.98 -8.26
N LEU A 165 -11.08 -7.24 -8.63
CA LEU A 165 -11.85 -8.34 -8.03
C LEU A 165 -11.90 -9.54 -8.99
N SER A 166 -11.41 -10.69 -8.53
CA SER A 166 -11.56 -11.97 -9.21
C SER A 166 -13.03 -12.46 -9.17
N ALA A 167 -13.34 -13.54 -9.89
CA ALA A 167 -14.68 -14.14 -9.83
C ALA A 167 -15.05 -14.61 -8.41
N THR A 168 -14.07 -15.11 -7.66
CA THR A 168 -14.21 -15.50 -6.26
C THR A 168 -14.50 -14.29 -5.39
N ASP A 169 -13.75 -13.19 -5.57
CA ASP A 169 -13.92 -11.97 -4.77
C ASP A 169 -15.27 -11.32 -5.00
N VAL A 170 -15.74 -11.27 -6.25
CA VAL A 170 -17.08 -10.75 -6.58
C VAL A 170 -18.16 -11.58 -5.89
N SER A 171 -18.00 -12.91 -5.84
CA SER A 171 -18.97 -13.79 -5.19
C SER A 171 -19.02 -13.57 -3.68
N THR A 172 -17.85 -13.45 -3.03
CA THR A 172 -17.73 -13.13 -1.60
C THR A 172 -18.28 -11.74 -1.28
N GLN A 173 -17.92 -10.74 -2.08
CA GLN A 173 -18.41 -9.38 -1.92
C GLN A 173 -19.93 -9.33 -2.05
N LEU A 174 -20.53 -10.01 -3.03
CA LEU A 174 -21.98 -10.07 -3.17
C LEU A 174 -22.67 -10.75 -2.00
N LEU A 175 -22.09 -11.84 -1.47
CA LEU A 175 -22.63 -12.55 -0.32
C LEU A 175 -22.73 -11.61 0.90
N TRP A 176 -21.62 -10.98 1.27
CA TRP A 176 -21.58 -10.09 2.44
C TRP A 176 -22.34 -8.80 2.21
N GLN A 177 -22.22 -8.18 1.03
CA GLN A 177 -22.95 -6.96 0.69
C GLN A 177 -24.46 -7.16 0.75
N ASN A 178 -24.99 -8.29 0.26
CA ASN A 178 -26.42 -8.58 0.32
C ASN A 178 -26.94 -8.74 1.76
N MET A 179 -26.15 -9.34 2.65
CA MET A 179 -26.53 -9.52 4.05
C MET A 179 -26.46 -8.19 4.81
N GLU A 180 -25.34 -7.49 4.70
CA GLU A 180 -25.03 -6.29 5.48
C GLU A 180 -25.77 -5.05 4.98
N ASP A 181 -25.92 -4.84 3.67
CA ASP A 181 -26.66 -3.70 3.13
C ASP A 181 -28.14 -3.77 3.56
N ARG A 182 -28.72 -4.97 3.62
CA ARG A 182 -30.08 -5.19 4.12
C ARG A 182 -30.19 -4.95 5.63
N ALA A 183 -29.14 -5.25 6.40
CA ALA A 183 -29.04 -4.89 7.81
C ALA A 183 -28.86 -3.37 8.03
N GLY A 184 -28.48 -2.61 6.99
CA GLY A 184 -28.23 -1.16 7.05
C GLY A 184 -26.76 -0.81 7.24
N ASN A 185 -25.85 -1.78 7.15
CA ASN A 185 -24.42 -1.57 7.21
C ASN A 185 -23.87 -1.60 5.77
N PRO A 186 -23.41 -0.47 5.20
CA PRO A 186 -22.85 -0.50 3.87
C PRO A 186 -21.56 -1.32 3.85
N TRP A 187 -21.45 -2.26 2.91
CA TRP A 187 -20.29 -3.13 2.78
C TRP A 187 -19.44 -2.78 1.54
N LEU A 188 -18.11 -2.81 1.69
CA LEU A 188 -17.15 -2.56 0.62
C LEU A 188 -15.95 -3.50 0.67
N ALA A 189 -15.29 -3.71 -0.48
CA ALA A 189 -14.05 -4.48 -0.58
C ALA A 189 -12.86 -3.54 -0.83
N ILE A 190 -11.75 -3.74 -0.14
CA ILE A 190 -10.46 -3.10 -0.44
C ILE A 190 -9.45 -4.15 -0.88
N VAL A 191 -8.77 -3.91 -2.00
CA VAL A 191 -7.69 -4.78 -2.49
C VAL A 191 -6.35 -4.06 -2.40
N VAL A 192 -5.38 -4.71 -1.78
CA VAL A 192 -4.02 -4.19 -1.58
C VAL A 192 -3.05 -4.95 -2.47
N ASP A 193 -2.23 -4.22 -3.23
CA ASP A 193 -1.12 -4.80 -4.00
C ASP A 193 0.21 -4.53 -3.25
N PRO A 194 0.69 -5.46 -2.41
CA PRO A 194 1.86 -5.23 -1.56
C PRO A 194 3.17 -5.17 -2.35
N LEU A 195 3.34 -6.01 -3.37
CA LEU A 195 4.58 -6.09 -4.14
C LEU A 195 4.78 -4.84 -4.99
N ARG A 196 3.73 -4.35 -5.66
CA ARG A 196 3.80 -3.09 -6.38
C ARG A 196 3.96 -1.90 -5.45
N SER A 197 3.33 -1.95 -4.27
CA SER A 197 3.46 -0.88 -3.27
C SER A 197 4.91 -0.70 -2.82
N ILE A 198 5.65 -1.80 -2.64
CA ILE A 198 7.09 -1.79 -2.33
C ILE A 198 7.89 -1.27 -3.53
N ALA A 199 7.67 -1.82 -4.73
CA ALA A 199 8.42 -1.48 -5.94
C ALA A 199 8.28 0.00 -6.32
N LYS A 200 7.06 0.56 -6.24
CA LYS A 200 6.79 1.98 -6.55
C LYS A 200 6.93 2.91 -5.34
N SER A 201 7.15 2.36 -4.13
CA SER A 201 7.21 3.11 -2.86
C SER A 201 5.99 4.00 -2.62
N ARG A 202 4.81 3.52 -3.02
CA ARG A 202 3.52 4.22 -2.90
C ARG A 202 2.44 3.20 -2.55
N PRO A 203 1.49 3.50 -1.66
CA PRO A 203 0.39 2.59 -1.40
C PRO A 203 -0.47 2.38 -2.66
N GLU A 204 -0.52 1.14 -3.14
CA GLU A 204 -1.40 0.70 -4.23
C GLU A 204 -2.60 -0.04 -3.60
N ILE A 205 -3.67 0.72 -3.38
CA ILE A 205 -4.90 0.26 -2.74
C ILE A 205 -6.08 0.65 -3.62
N GLY A 206 -6.87 -0.34 -4.02
CA GLY A 206 -8.14 -0.17 -4.72
C GLY A 206 -9.32 -0.41 -3.80
N ALA A 207 -10.43 0.30 -4.02
CA ALA A 207 -11.67 0.09 -3.28
C ALA A 207 -12.82 -0.16 -4.25
N PHE A 208 -13.68 -1.11 -3.91
CA PHE A 208 -14.67 -1.64 -4.81
C PHE A 208 -15.99 -1.94 -4.13
N ARG A 209 -17.05 -1.92 -4.96
CA ARG A 209 -18.37 -2.42 -4.59
C ARG A 209 -18.93 -3.20 -5.77
N ALA A 210 -19.61 -4.32 -5.48
CA ALA A 210 -20.20 -5.16 -6.51
C ALA A 210 -21.60 -4.65 -6.88
N TYR A 211 -21.96 -4.79 -8.15
CA TYR A 211 -23.31 -4.52 -8.63
C TYR A 211 -24.27 -5.63 -8.21
N PRO A 212 -25.49 -5.29 -7.76
CA PRO A 212 -26.49 -6.31 -7.44
C PRO A 212 -26.83 -7.11 -8.72
N PRO A 213 -27.22 -8.40 -8.61
CA PRO A 213 -27.46 -9.26 -9.77
C PRO A 213 -28.51 -8.72 -10.76
N GLU A 214 -29.43 -7.88 -10.28
CA GLU A 214 -30.49 -7.26 -11.06
C GLU A 214 -29.99 -6.06 -11.91
N TYR A 215 -28.83 -5.49 -11.57
CA TYR A 215 -28.27 -4.34 -12.26
C TYR A 215 -27.23 -4.77 -13.29
N THR A 216 -27.43 -4.36 -14.55
CA THR A 216 -26.45 -4.56 -15.63
C THR A 216 -25.75 -3.23 -15.92
N ALA A 217 -24.43 -3.20 -15.78
CA ALA A 217 -23.64 -2.03 -16.13
C ALA A 217 -23.67 -1.75 -17.65
N PRO A 218 -23.49 -0.50 -18.08
CA PRO A 218 -23.37 -0.17 -19.50
C PRO A 218 -22.24 -0.95 -20.18
N ALA A 219 -22.49 -1.51 -21.36
CA ALA A 219 -21.51 -2.34 -22.06
C ALA A 219 -20.19 -1.59 -22.32
N GLY A 220 -19.06 -2.18 -21.89
CA GLY A 220 -17.72 -1.60 -22.06
C GLY A 220 -17.34 -0.56 -21.00
N SER A 221 -18.16 -0.33 -19.96
CA SER A 221 -17.74 0.50 -18.83
C SER A 221 -16.73 -0.26 -17.98
N THR A 222 -15.49 0.23 -17.92
CA THR A 222 -14.53 -0.28 -16.95
C THR A 222 -14.96 0.10 -15.52
N PRO A 223 -14.49 -0.63 -14.50
CA PRO A 223 -14.69 -0.26 -13.09
C PRO A 223 -14.30 1.19 -12.76
N ASP A 224 -13.37 1.78 -13.52
CA ASP A 224 -12.93 3.19 -13.40
C ASP A 224 -13.90 4.21 -14.04
N GLY A 225 -15.00 3.76 -14.65
CA GLY A 225 -15.97 4.59 -15.37
C GLY A 225 -15.52 5.04 -16.76
N LYS A 226 -14.39 4.54 -17.26
CA LYS A 226 -13.90 4.79 -18.63
C LYS A 226 -14.42 3.72 -19.58
N ILE A 227 -14.79 4.10 -20.79
CA ILE A 227 -15.14 3.13 -21.83
C ILE A 227 -13.84 2.69 -22.49
N LEU A 228 -13.45 1.43 -22.31
CA LEU A 228 -12.29 0.82 -22.95
C LEU A 228 -12.73 -0.37 -23.79
N ASP A 229 -11.85 -0.76 -24.71
CA ASP A 229 -12.08 -1.93 -25.55
C ASP A 229 -12.13 -3.21 -24.70
N LYS A 230 -13.00 -4.16 -25.05
CA LYS A 230 -13.32 -5.29 -24.18
C LYS A 230 -12.10 -6.16 -23.84
N SER A 231 -11.22 -6.39 -24.83
CA SER A 231 -9.97 -7.14 -24.62
C SER A 231 -9.02 -6.48 -23.63
N ALA A 232 -8.92 -5.14 -23.65
CA ALA A 232 -8.06 -4.40 -22.72
C ALA A 232 -8.69 -4.32 -21.32
N CYS A 233 -10.03 -4.34 -21.24
CA CYS A 233 -10.76 -4.43 -19.99
C CYS A 233 -10.53 -5.78 -19.32
N ASP A 234 -10.72 -6.88 -20.06
CA ASP A 234 -10.55 -8.25 -19.57
C ASP A 234 -9.10 -8.53 -19.15
N GLU A 235 -8.11 -7.98 -19.87
CA GLU A 235 -6.69 -8.09 -19.51
C GLU A 235 -6.35 -7.34 -18.22
N ARG A 236 -6.98 -6.18 -17.96
CA ARG A 236 -6.68 -5.34 -16.79
C ARG A 236 -7.48 -5.70 -15.54
N TRP A 237 -8.76 -6.02 -15.70
CA TRP A 237 -9.74 -6.17 -14.62
C TRP A 237 -10.25 -7.61 -14.48
N GLY A 238 -9.84 -8.50 -15.40
CA GLY A 238 -10.35 -9.85 -15.51
C GLY A 238 -11.73 -9.91 -16.15
N ALA A 239 -12.23 -11.13 -16.36
CA ALA A 239 -13.54 -11.38 -16.97
C ALA A 239 -14.75 -10.86 -16.16
N CYS A 240 -14.52 -10.36 -14.94
CA CYS A 240 -15.57 -9.90 -14.04
C CYS A 240 -15.69 -8.38 -13.96
N ALA A 241 -15.00 -7.64 -14.83
CA ALA A 241 -14.93 -6.18 -14.82
C ALA A 241 -16.31 -5.49 -14.84
N ASP A 242 -17.29 -6.08 -15.51
CA ASP A 242 -18.64 -5.51 -15.65
C ASP A 242 -19.49 -5.62 -14.36
N ARG A 243 -19.02 -6.33 -13.34
CA ARG A 243 -19.79 -6.68 -12.13
C ARG A 243 -19.47 -5.83 -10.90
N TYR A 244 -18.54 -4.88 -11.01
CA TYR A 244 -18.16 -4.02 -9.90
C TYR A 244 -17.68 -2.66 -10.39
N HIS A 245 -17.69 -1.66 -9.51
CA HIS A 245 -17.13 -0.34 -9.77
C HIS A 245 -16.09 0.06 -8.73
N CYS A 246 -15.17 0.92 -9.16
CA CYS A 246 -14.09 1.47 -8.35
C CYS A 246 -14.59 2.72 -7.60
N LEU A 247 -14.26 2.80 -6.32
CA LEU A 247 -14.48 3.96 -5.49
C LEU A 247 -13.17 4.74 -5.39
N LYS A 248 -13.25 6.07 -5.48
CA LYS A 248 -12.07 6.92 -5.31
C LYS A 248 -11.57 6.85 -3.87
N VAL A 249 -10.35 6.35 -3.69
CA VAL A 249 -9.67 6.27 -2.39
C VAL A 249 -9.03 7.61 -2.05
N GLU A 250 -9.38 8.16 -0.89
CA GLU A 250 -8.78 9.35 -0.30
C GLU A 250 -8.23 8.98 1.08
N TYR A 251 -7.09 9.55 1.47
CA TYR A 251 -6.50 9.29 2.79
C TYR A 251 -6.76 10.46 3.72
N PHE A 252 -7.02 10.16 4.98
CA PHE A 252 -7.14 11.18 6.02
C PHE A 252 -6.37 10.79 7.28
N MET A 253 -5.98 11.79 8.07
CA MET A 253 -5.23 11.60 9.30
C MET A 253 -5.58 12.74 10.25
N SER A 254 -5.60 12.46 11.56
CA SER A 254 -5.86 13.50 12.56
C SER A 254 -4.76 14.57 12.54
N SER A 255 -5.11 15.79 12.93
CA SER A 255 -4.16 16.90 13.07
C SER A 255 -3.04 16.58 14.07
N LEU A 256 -3.36 15.84 15.14
CA LEU A 256 -2.38 15.37 16.12
C LEU A 256 -1.42 14.34 15.51
N SER A 257 -1.95 13.32 14.81
CA SER A 257 -1.13 12.30 14.14
C SER A 257 -0.24 12.92 13.07
N SER A 258 -0.76 13.89 12.31
CA SER A 258 0.01 14.66 11.33
C SER A 258 1.16 15.43 11.99
N SER A 259 0.88 16.09 13.12
CA SER A 259 1.90 16.80 13.90
C SER A 259 2.96 15.85 14.46
N MET A 260 2.55 14.69 14.98
CA MET A 260 3.47 13.65 15.47
C MET A 260 4.33 13.10 14.33
N LEU A 261 3.74 12.79 13.18
CA LEU A 261 4.48 12.29 12.01
C LEU A 261 5.47 13.33 11.49
N SER A 262 5.12 14.62 11.53
CA SER A 262 6.05 15.70 11.19
C SER A 262 7.25 15.75 12.14
N ILE A 263 7.03 15.57 13.45
CA ILE A 263 8.11 15.51 14.44
C ILE A 263 8.98 14.28 14.19
N LEU A 264 8.37 13.09 14.09
CA LEU A 264 9.07 11.84 13.83
C LEU A 264 9.88 11.88 12.54
N SER A 265 9.31 12.46 11.48
CA SER A 265 9.98 12.67 10.20
C SER A 265 11.25 13.50 10.36
N ARG A 266 11.15 14.62 11.07
CA ARG A 266 12.26 15.55 11.30
C ARG A 266 13.32 15.01 12.25
N SER A 267 12.96 14.20 13.24
CA SER A 267 13.90 13.73 14.27
C SER A 267 14.47 12.35 14.00
N PHE A 268 13.68 11.42 13.45
CA PHE A 268 14.05 10.00 13.37
C PHE A 268 13.91 9.37 11.98
N LEU A 269 12.81 9.58 11.26
CA LEU A 269 12.55 8.80 10.03
C LEU A 269 13.46 9.20 8.86
N TRP A 270 13.98 10.43 8.85
CA TRP A 270 14.87 10.87 7.78
C TRP A 270 16.12 9.98 7.66
N THR A 271 16.70 9.51 8.76
CA THR A 271 17.87 8.61 8.72
C THR A 271 17.52 7.27 8.12
N THR A 272 16.34 6.73 8.44
CA THR A 272 15.83 5.48 7.85
C THR A 272 15.64 5.62 6.35
N VAL A 273 15.15 6.75 5.86
CA VAL A 273 15.02 7.01 4.42
C VAL A 273 16.40 7.00 3.74
N PHE A 274 17.41 7.64 4.33
CA PHE A 274 18.78 7.58 3.79
C PHE A 274 19.44 6.20 3.91
N ALA A 275 19.09 5.40 4.91
CA ALA A 275 19.58 4.03 5.03
C ALA A 275 18.89 3.09 4.03
N SER A 276 17.60 3.31 3.76
CA SER A 276 16.78 2.43 2.92
C SER A 276 17.26 2.41 1.47
N THR A 277 17.31 1.22 0.88
CA THR A 277 17.66 1.04 -0.54
C THR A 277 16.65 0.09 -1.15
N PRO A 278 15.58 0.60 -1.79
CA PRO A 278 14.51 -0.21 -2.36
C PRO A 278 15.00 -1.34 -3.28
N MET A 279 16.09 -1.15 -4.01
CA MET A 279 16.69 -2.18 -4.89
C MET A 279 17.28 -3.38 -4.14
N LEU A 280 17.69 -3.18 -2.87
CA LEU A 280 18.28 -4.23 -2.04
C LEU A 280 17.25 -4.97 -1.17
N GLU A 281 16.01 -4.47 -1.12
CA GLU A 281 14.91 -5.17 -0.46
C GLU A 281 14.79 -6.58 -1.02
N ARG A 282 14.53 -7.56 -0.14
CA ARG A 282 14.58 -8.98 -0.49
C ARG A 282 13.64 -9.28 -1.67
N GLU A 283 12.46 -8.68 -1.65
CA GLU A 283 11.41 -8.85 -2.63
C GLU A 283 11.83 -8.35 -4.01
N ASN A 284 12.43 -7.16 -4.08
CA ASN A 284 12.91 -6.58 -5.34
C ASN A 284 14.16 -7.30 -5.84
N ARG A 285 15.09 -7.67 -4.95
CA ARG A 285 16.33 -8.34 -5.34
C ARG A 285 16.09 -9.72 -5.94
N THR A 286 15.18 -10.51 -5.38
CA THR A 286 14.85 -11.84 -5.94
C THR A 286 13.95 -11.71 -7.16
N GLY A 287 12.93 -10.85 -7.10
CA GLY A 287 11.94 -10.72 -8.17
C GLY A 287 12.47 -10.01 -9.43
N MET A 288 13.54 -9.21 -9.33
CA MET A 288 14.07 -8.48 -10.48
C MET A 288 14.58 -9.42 -11.58
N ALA A 289 15.25 -10.52 -11.24
CA ALA A 289 15.74 -11.48 -12.22
C ALA A 289 14.57 -12.15 -12.97
N GLU A 290 13.54 -12.57 -12.23
CA GLU A 290 12.32 -13.17 -12.77
C GLU A 290 11.57 -12.20 -13.69
N ARG A 291 11.47 -10.91 -13.30
CA ARG A 291 10.86 -9.84 -14.12
C ARG A 291 11.64 -9.61 -15.42
N ILE A 292 12.97 -9.65 -15.40
CA ILE A 292 13.79 -9.51 -16.61
C ILE A 292 13.58 -10.71 -17.56
N ILE A 293 13.53 -11.93 -17.01
CA ILE A 293 13.27 -13.15 -17.80
C ILE A 293 11.88 -13.07 -18.45
N SER A 294 10.85 -12.76 -17.67
CA SER A 294 9.48 -12.59 -18.16
C SER A 294 9.38 -11.51 -19.25
N LEU A 295 10.06 -10.37 -19.07
CA LEU A 295 10.13 -9.32 -20.08
C LEU A 295 10.82 -9.79 -21.37
N SER A 296 11.90 -10.55 -21.25
CA SER A 296 12.60 -11.16 -22.40
C SER A 296 11.67 -12.10 -23.17
N ASP A 297 10.91 -12.93 -22.46
CA ASP A 297 9.95 -13.86 -23.06
C ASP A 297 8.81 -13.12 -23.78
N LYS A 298 8.25 -12.07 -23.16
CA LYS A 298 7.24 -11.19 -23.78
C LYS A 298 7.77 -10.50 -25.04
N LEU A 299 9.01 -9.98 -24.99
CA LEU A 299 9.65 -9.36 -26.14
C LEU A 299 9.93 -10.38 -27.26
N GLY A 300 10.29 -11.61 -26.90
CA GLY A 300 10.45 -12.73 -27.81
C GLY A 300 9.14 -13.09 -28.52
N ALA A 301 8.04 -13.18 -27.77
CA ALA A 301 6.70 -13.42 -28.30
C ALA A 301 6.26 -12.29 -29.23
N ALA A 302 6.39 -11.03 -28.82
CA ALA A 302 6.06 -9.86 -29.64
C ALA A 302 6.88 -9.82 -30.95
N ARG A 303 8.14 -10.28 -30.92
CA ARG A 303 8.99 -10.41 -32.11
C ARG A 303 8.51 -11.50 -33.06
N LEU A 304 8.00 -12.61 -32.54
CA LEU A 304 7.42 -13.70 -33.34
C LEU A 304 6.10 -13.27 -33.98
N ASP A 305 5.23 -12.60 -33.24
CA ASP A 305 3.97 -12.05 -33.77
C ASP A 305 4.22 -11.02 -34.88
N ARG A 306 5.22 -10.15 -34.73
CA ARG A 306 5.61 -9.20 -35.78
C ARG A 306 6.15 -9.88 -37.05
N ARG A 307 6.70 -11.09 -36.95
CA ARG A 307 7.13 -11.87 -38.13
C ARG A 307 5.95 -12.55 -38.83
N SER A 308 4.88 -12.84 -38.10
CA SER A 308 3.65 -13.46 -38.62
C SER A 308 2.65 -12.43 -39.15
N ALA A 309 2.65 -11.20 -38.62
CA ALA A 309 1.77 -10.11 -39.03
C ALA A 309 2.45 -9.19 -40.07
N ALA A 310 2.27 -9.49 -41.35
CA ALA A 310 2.58 -8.57 -42.45
C ALA A 310 1.45 -7.51 -42.58
N GLY A 311 1.39 -6.54 -41.65
CA GLY A 311 0.36 -5.50 -41.66
C GLY A 311 0.60 -4.35 -40.67
N ASP A 312 0.09 -3.17 -41.02
CA ASP A 312 0.37 -1.80 -40.53
C ASP A 312 0.03 -1.53 -39.03
N ASP A 313 -0.53 -2.49 -38.28
CA ASP A 313 -0.97 -2.29 -36.89
C ASP A 313 0.05 -2.77 -35.82
N SER A 314 1.31 -2.97 -36.24
CA SER A 314 2.36 -3.56 -35.41
C SER A 314 2.92 -2.66 -34.28
N SER A 315 2.48 -1.40 -34.20
CA SER A 315 3.00 -0.43 -33.22
C SER A 315 2.52 -0.70 -31.78
N GLY A 316 1.29 -1.22 -31.61
CA GLY A 316 0.72 -1.52 -30.30
C GLY A 316 1.25 -2.80 -29.64
N VAL A 317 1.76 -3.75 -30.43
CA VAL A 317 2.26 -5.04 -29.90
C VAL A 317 3.58 -4.87 -29.14
N LEU A 318 4.41 -3.91 -29.57
CA LEU A 318 5.70 -3.63 -28.94
C LEU A 318 5.64 -2.52 -27.90
N SER A 319 4.60 -1.67 -27.91
CA SER A 319 4.50 -0.57 -26.94
C SER A 319 4.42 -1.10 -25.51
N LYS A 320 3.59 -2.12 -25.26
CA LYS A 320 3.42 -2.73 -23.92
C LYS A 320 4.74 -3.29 -23.33
N PRO A 321 5.49 -4.20 -24.00
CA PRO A 321 6.81 -4.63 -23.50
C PRO A 321 7.79 -3.47 -23.34
N THR A 322 7.71 -2.46 -24.21
CA THR A 322 8.60 -1.29 -24.14
C THR A 322 8.31 -0.44 -22.89
N ASP A 323 7.04 -0.25 -22.56
CA ASP A 323 6.62 0.47 -21.36
C ASP A 323 6.99 -0.30 -20.09
N GLU A 324 6.79 -1.63 -20.07
CA GLU A 324 7.26 -2.48 -18.98
C GLU A 324 8.79 -2.42 -18.79
N ALA A 325 9.54 -2.44 -19.91
CA ALA A 325 11.00 -2.30 -19.89
C ALA A 325 11.44 -0.93 -19.36
N SER A 326 10.76 0.13 -19.78
CA SER A 326 11.02 1.50 -19.32
C SER A 326 10.77 1.64 -17.83
N ASP A 327 9.65 1.10 -17.34
CA ASP A 327 9.28 1.13 -15.93
C ASP A 327 10.29 0.39 -15.06
N LEU A 328 10.73 -0.79 -15.50
CA LEU A 328 11.76 -1.58 -14.80
C LEU A 328 13.12 -0.87 -14.81
N ALA A 329 13.50 -0.25 -15.93
CA ALA A 329 14.73 0.53 -16.03
C ALA A 329 14.71 1.74 -15.08
N VAL A 330 13.60 2.48 -15.03
CA VAL A 330 13.43 3.63 -14.12
C VAL A 330 13.51 3.20 -12.66
N GLU A 331 12.89 2.07 -12.29
CA GLU A 331 12.96 1.51 -10.95
C GLU A 331 14.41 1.19 -10.54
N HIS A 332 15.16 0.52 -11.43
CA HIS A 332 16.56 0.18 -11.17
C HIS A 332 17.47 1.41 -11.12
N LEU A 333 17.30 2.35 -12.05
CA LEU A 333 18.05 3.61 -12.09
C LEU A 333 17.82 4.44 -10.83
N ARG A 334 16.60 4.50 -10.30
CA ARG A 334 16.31 5.14 -9.01
C ARG A 334 17.10 4.48 -7.88
N GLY A 335 17.14 3.14 -7.85
CA GLY A 335 17.94 2.35 -6.92
C GLY A 335 19.43 2.69 -6.95
N GLN A 336 20.02 2.69 -8.16
CA GLN A 336 21.43 3.00 -8.37
C GLN A 336 21.74 4.47 -8.05
N ALA A 337 20.91 5.41 -8.50
CA ALA A 337 21.07 6.83 -8.21
C ALA A 337 21.11 7.10 -6.70
N MET A 338 20.24 6.44 -5.93
CA MET A 338 20.28 6.53 -4.46
C MET A 338 21.62 6.03 -3.89
N GLN A 339 22.21 4.96 -4.43
CA GLN A 339 23.52 4.48 -3.99
C GLN A 339 24.65 5.46 -4.33
N VAL A 340 24.64 6.02 -5.54
CA VAL A 340 25.62 7.03 -5.96
C VAL A 340 25.51 8.27 -5.08
N ILE A 341 24.30 8.76 -4.82
CA ILE A 341 24.05 9.90 -3.93
C ILE A 341 24.60 9.61 -2.51
N LYS A 342 24.36 8.42 -1.97
CA LYS A 342 24.90 8.02 -0.66
C LYS A 342 26.42 7.98 -0.67
N ALA A 343 27.03 7.41 -1.71
CA ALA A 343 28.48 7.36 -1.85
C ALA A 343 29.09 8.79 -1.90
N SER A 344 28.54 9.68 -2.73
CA SER A 344 29.02 11.06 -2.83
C SER A 344 28.82 11.87 -1.54
N LEU A 345 27.73 11.63 -0.81
CA LEU A 345 27.45 12.36 0.43
C LEU A 345 28.28 11.88 1.62
N PHE A 346 28.56 10.57 1.72
CA PHE A 346 29.14 9.97 2.92
C PHE A 346 30.55 9.39 2.75
N ALA A 347 30.94 8.98 1.54
CA ALA A 347 32.26 8.38 1.29
C ALA A 347 33.34 9.44 0.96
N ASP A 348 33.00 10.46 0.16
CA ASP A 348 33.97 11.49 -0.26
C ASP A 348 34.37 12.46 0.86
N THR A 349 33.64 12.49 1.97
CA THR A 349 33.99 13.32 3.14
C THR A 349 35.18 12.78 3.95
N GLY A 350 35.56 11.50 3.76
CA GLY A 350 36.68 10.88 4.49
C GLY A 350 38.06 11.13 3.89
N THR A 351 38.14 11.29 2.56
CA THR A 351 39.43 11.47 1.84
C THR A 351 39.93 12.91 1.88
N ALA A 352 39.02 13.90 1.96
CA ALA A 352 39.41 15.31 2.12
C ALA A 352 39.94 15.63 3.54
N ALA A 353 39.47 14.93 4.58
CA ALA A 353 39.93 15.16 5.95
C ALA A 353 41.30 14.50 6.25
N ALA A 354 41.65 13.41 5.55
CA ALA A 354 42.95 12.75 5.70
C ALA A 354 44.10 13.48 4.97
N ALA A 355 43.79 14.31 3.97
CA ALA A 355 44.81 15.04 3.19
C ALA A 355 45.30 16.35 3.85
N GLY A 356 44.69 16.79 4.96
CA GLY A 356 45.02 18.06 5.63
C GLY A 356 46.01 17.98 6.80
N GLY A 357 46.51 16.80 7.16
CA GLY A 357 47.28 16.58 8.39
C GLY A 357 48.79 16.33 8.22
N ALA A 358 49.32 16.20 7.01
CA ALA A 358 50.71 15.83 6.77
C ALA A 358 51.50 16.99 6.12
N GLY A 359 51.91 17.97 6.93
CA GLY A 359 52.70 19.10 6.46
C GLY A 359 53.44 19.80 7.58
N GLY A 360 54.51 19.19 8.11
CA GLY A 360 55.44 19.87 9.01
C GLY A 360 56.26 18.92 9.88
N GLY A 361 57.45 18.55 9.43
CA GLY A 361 58.39 17.74 10.22
C GLY A 361 59.70 17.50 9.48
N ALA A 362 60.71 18.29 9.84
CA ALA A 362 62.00 18.43 9.17
C ALA A 362 62.84 17.15 9.04
N ALA A 363 63.72 17.19 8.03
CA ALA A 363 64.84 16.30 7.81
C ALA A 363 65.73 16.09 9.05
N GLY A 364 66.19 14.86 9.23
CA GLY A 364 67.23 14.47 10.17
C GLY A 364 67.89 13.17 9.69
N SER A 365 69.05 13.32 9.06
CA SER A 365 69.97 12.26 8.65
C SER A 365 70.50 11.46 9.85
N GLY A 366 70.59 10.13 9.72
CA GLY A 366 71.29 9.29 10.67
C GLY A 366 71.40 7.85 10.18
N ALA A 367 72.58 7.49 9.67
CA ALA A 367 72.96 6.13 9.33
C ALA A 367 73.09 5.23 10.60
N GLY A 368 72.81 3.95 10.47
CA GLY A 368 73.08 2.95 11.51
C GLY A 368 72.60 1.56 11.12
N ALA A 369 73.52 0.62 11.04
CA ALA A 369 73.36 -0.76 10.59
C ALA A 369 72.71 -1.69 11.66
N GLY A 370 72.29 -2.87 11.22
CA GLY A 370 72.47 -4.10 12.00
C GLY A 370 71.21 -4.80 12.53
N ASP A 371 71.05 -6.04 12.06
CA ASP A 371 70.59 -7.25 12.76
C ASP A 371 69.10 -7.55 13.04
N ALA A 372 68.65 -8.62 12.37
CA ALA A 372 68.24 -9.93 12.91
C ALA A 372 67.20 -10.09 14.05
N ASP A 373 66.47 -11.20 13.89
CA ASP A 373 65.63 -11.98 14.83
C ASP A 373 64.15 -11.54 15.00
N MET A 374 63.20 -12.32 14.47
CA MET A 374 62.56 -13.52 15.07
C MET A 374 61.81 -13.22 16.38
N GLU A 375 60.49 -13.00 16.28
CA GLU A 375 59.43 -13.93 16.71
C GLU A 375 58.06 -13.48 16.17
#